data_AF-A0A3A1QSX7-F1
#
_entry.id   AF-A0A3A1QSX7-F1
#
_cell.length_a   1.000
_cell.length_b   1.000
_cell.length_c   1.000
_cell.angle_alpha   90.00
_cell.angle_beta   90.00
_cell.angle_gamma   90.00
#
_symmetry.space_group_name_H-M   'P 1'
#
loop_
_entity.id
_entity.type
_entity.pdbx_description
1 polymer ?
#
loop_
_entity_poly.entity_id
_entity_poly.type
_entity_poly.pdbx_seq_one_letter_code
_entity_poly.pdbx_strand_id
1 'polypeptide(L)' 'MIPPAVEDRIARYFLHMYLPDKVQQAVEEKLLPSCIWNEEEDIDQDELVRWAIEIIDQEFRDKRIK' A
#
# COMPACT_ATOMS: atom_id res chain seq x y z
N MET A 1 16.23 -4.43 -16.57
CA MET A 1 15.44 -4.68 -15.35
C MET A 1 16.05 -3.88 -14.23
N ILE A 2 15.24 -3.20 -13.44
CA ILE A 2 15.72 -2.52 -12.23
C ILE A 2 15.92 -3.61 -11.16
N PRO A 3 16.97 -3.56 -10.31
CA PRO A 3 17.13 -4.54 -9.24
C PRO A 3 15.97 -4.46 -8.22
N PRO A 4 15.46 -5.59 -7.68
CA PRO A 4 14.35 -5.57 -6.72
C PRO A 4 14.60 -4.67 -5.51
N ALA A 5 15.82 -4.67 -4.97
CA ALA A 5 16.20 -3.79 -3.87
C ALA A 5 16.13 -2.29 -4.22
N VAL A 6 16.29 -1.94 -5.50
CA VAL A 6 16.12 -0.55 -5.98
C VAL A 6 14.63 -0.23 -6.12
N GLU A 7 13.82 -1.15 -6.64
CA GLU A 7 12.36 -1.02 -6.74
C GLU A 7 11.72 -0.83 -5.36
N ASP A 8 12.09 -1.64 -4.36
CA ASP A 8 11.63 -1.54 -2.98
C ASP A 8 11.92 -0.19 -2.33
N ARG A 9 13.08 0.40 -2.64
CA ARG A 9 13.46 1.72 -2.11
C ARG A 9 12.64 2.82 -2.75
N ILE A 10 12.39 2.71 -4.06
CA ILE A 10 11.51 3.63 -4.78
C ILE A 10 10.08 3.52 -4.24
N ALA A 11 9.56 2.30 -4.06
CA ALA A 11 8.21 2.05 -3.56
C ALA A 11 8.01 2.63 -2.15
N ARG A 12 8.92 2.34 -1.21
CA ARG A 12 8.87 2.92 0.14
C ARG A 12 8.92 4.44 0.13
N TYR A 13 9.81 5.02 -0.67
CA TYR A 13 9.88 6.47 -0.81
C TYR A 13 8.58 7.05 -1.37
N PHE A 14 8.00 6.40 -2.38
CA PHE A 14 6.74 6.81 -2.98
C PHE A 14 5.59 6.79 -1.97
N LEU A 15 5.44 5.67 -1.23
CA LEU A 15 4.41 5.47 -0.23
C LEU A 15 4.45 6.54 0.86
N HIS A 16 5.64 6.93 1.34
CA HIS A 16 5.75 7.89 2.44
C HIS A 16 5.76 9.36 2.01
N MET A 17 6.10 9.67 0.75
CA MET A 17 6.31 11.06 0.31
C MET A 17 5.26 11.58 -0.68
N TYR A 18 4.60 10.70 -1.43
CA TYR A 18 3.72 11.10 -2.54
C TYR A 18 2.30 10.56 -2.45
N LEU A 19 2.02 9.58 -1.57
CA LEU A 19 0.65 9.19 -1.32
C LEU A 19 -0.07 10.35 -0.61
N PRO A 20 -1.29 10.73 -1.03
CA PRO A 20 -2.08 11.70 -0.28
C PRO A 20 -2.43 11.14 1.10
N ASP A 21 -2.36 11.98 2.14
CA ASP A 21 -2.57 11.58 3.54
C ASP A 21 -3.82 10.72 3.75
N LYS A 22 -4.93 11.07 3.10
CA LYS A 22 -6.19 10.30 3.18
C LYS A 22 -6.06 8.88 2.65
N VAL A 23 -5.32 8.68 1.57
CA VAL A 23 -5.07 7.37 0.97
C VAL A 23 -4.15 6.57 1.89
N GLN A 24 -3.10 7.20 2.41
CA GLN A 24 -2.17 6.54 3.32
C GLN A 24 -2.91 6.09 4.59
N GLN A 25 -3.73 6.95 5.18
CA GLN A 25 -4.55 6.63 6.33
C GLN A 25 -5.51 5.47 6.04
N ALA A 26 -6.20 5.46 4.89
CA ALA A 26 -7.10 4.37 4.52
C ALA A 26 -6.36 3.04 4.35
N VAL A 27 -5.15 3.05 3.78
CA VAL A 27 -4.30 1.86 3.68
C VAL A 27 -3.89 1.38 5.07
N GLU A 28 -3.40 2.26 5.94
CA GLU A 28 -2.99 1.90 7.30
C GLU A 28 -4.16 1.35 8.12
N GLU A 29 -5.34 2.01 8.10
CA GLU A 29 -6.55 1.55 8.79
C GLU A 29 -7.00 0.16 8.32
N LYS A 30 -6.80 -0.15 7.04
CA LYS A 30 -7.16 -1.46 6.49
C LYS A 30 -6.15 -2.56 6.84
N LEU A 31 -4.85 -2.26 6.77
CA LEU A 31 -3.80 -3.27 6.85
C LEU A 31 -3.27 -3.50 8.28
N LEU A 32 -3.18 -2.44 9.10
CA LEU A 32 -2.61 -2.55 10.45
C LEU A 32 -3.27 -3.62 11.33
N PRO A 33 -4.61 -3.83 11.31
CA PRO A 33 -5.21 -4.91 12.08
C PRO A 33 -4.67 -6.30 11.69
N SER A 34 -4.47 -6.57 10.39
CA SER A 34 -3.91 -7.85 9.96
C SER A 34 -2.44 -8.00 10.34
N CYS A 35 -1.68 -6.90 10.41
CA CYS A 35 -0.26 -6.92 10.77
C CYS A 35 0.01 -6.97 12.28
N ILE A 36 -0.92 -6.49 13.11
CA ILE A 36 -0.75 -6.44 14.58
C ILE A 36 -1.24 -7.73 15.24
N TRP A 37 -2.29 -8.34 14.71
CA TRP A 37 -2.99 -9.45 15.37
C TRP A 37 -2.53 -10.84 14.91
N ASN A 38 -1.73 -10.90 13.84
CA ASN A 38 -1.18 -12.15 13.31
C ASN A 38 0.35 -12.18 13.50
N GLU A 39 0.90 -13.39 13.63
CA GLU A 39 2.35 -13.59 13.53
C GLU A 39 2.80 -13.34 12.09
N GLU A 40 4.04 -12.85 11.89
CA GLU A 40 4.54 -12.50 10.54
C GLU A 40 4.47 -13.67 9.54
N GLU A 41 4.59 -14.91 10.02
CA GLU A 41 4.54 -16.13 9.21
C GLU A 41 3.11 -16.46 8.71
N ASP A 42 2.07 -15.96 9.40
CA ASP A 42 0.66 -16.18 9.06
C ASP A 42 0.05 -15.05 8.22
N ILE A 43 0.83 -13.99 7.95
CA ILE A 43 0.37 -12.86 7.15
C ILE A 43 0.44 -13.22 5.66
N ASP A 44 -0.73 -13.25 5.01
CA ASP A 44 -0.82 -13.29 3.55
C ASP A 44 -0.42 -11.92 2.97
N GLN A 45 0.87 -11.77 2.68
CA GLN A 45 1.45 -10.55 2.12
C GLN A 45 0.82 -10.19 0.76
N ASP A 46 0.49 -11.18 -0.07
CA ASP A 46 -0.10 -10.95 -1.39
C ASP A 46 -1.52 -10.38 -1.27
N GLU A 47 -2.29 -10.84 -0.28
CA GLU A 47 -3.60 -10.27 0.03
C GLU A 47 -3.52 -8.83 0.55
N LEU A 48 -2.59 -8.54 1.46
CA LEU A 48 -2.40 -7.17 1.96
C LEU A 48 -1.99 -6.21 0.84
N VAL A 49 -1.08 -6.63 -0.04
CA VAL A 49 -0.67 -5.85 -1.21
C VAL A 49 -1.86 -5.61 -2.14
N ARG A 50 -2.70 -6.62 -2.37
CA ARG A 50 -3.90 -6.50 -3.21
C ARG A 50 -4.87 -5.45 -2.66
N TRP A 51 -5.17 -5.48 -1.35
CA TRP A 51 -6.03 -4.48 -0.72
C TRP A 51 -5.43 -3.07 -0.80
N ALA A 52 -4.12 -2.94 -0.59
CA ALA A 52 -3.44 -1.64 -0.73
C ALA A 52 -3.60 -1.06 -2.14
N ILE A 53 -3.40 -1.90 -3.17
CA ILE A 53 -3.56 -1.50 -4.57
C ILE A 53 -5.00 -1.10 -4.88
N GLU A 54 -6.00 -1.84 -4.38
CA GLU A 54 -7.42 -1.51 -4.57
C GLU A 54 -7.77 -0.13 -4.00
N ILE A 55 -7.31 0.19 -2.78
CA ILE A 55 -7.52 1.50 -2.14
C ILE A 55 -6.85 2.61 -2.96
N ILE A 56 -5.60 2.40 -3.36
CA ILE A 56 -4.85 3.36 -4.18
C ILE A 56 -5.54 3.57 -5.53
N ASP A 57 -5.93 2.50 -6.23
CA ASP A 57 -6.56 2.59 -7.55
C ASP A 57 -7.92 3.28 -7.50
N GLN A 58 -8.73 3.04 -6.46
CA GLN A 58 -9.99 3.76 -6.25
C GLN A 58 -9.75 5.28 -6.15
N GLU A 59 -8.80 5.70 -5.32
CA GLU A 59 -8.47 7.12 -5.11
C GLU A 59 -7.90 7.79 -6.37
N PHE A 60 -7.13 7.07 -7.18
CA PHE A 60 -6.59 7.61 -8.43
C PHE A 60 -7.57 7.53 -9.61
N ARG A 61 -8.52 6.59 -9.63
CA ARG A 61 -9.61 6.57 -10.62
C ARG A 61 -10.57 7.72 -10.42
N ASP A 62 -10.92 8.01 -9.16
CA ASP A 62 -11.82 9.12 -8.84
C ASP A 62 -11.20 10.49 -9.19
N LYS A 63 -9.87 10.60 -9.16
CA LYS A 63 -9.14 11.80 -9.61
C LYS A 63 -8.99 11.93 -11.13
N ARG A 64 -9.16 10.84 -11.90
CA ARG A 64 -9.11 10.89 -13.39
C ARG A 64 -10.43 11.32 -14.01
N ILE A 65 -11.50 11.44 -13.22
CA ILE A 65 -12.79 11.97 -13.67
C ILE A 65 -12.95 13.40 -13.14
N LYS A 66 -12.20 14.34 -13.72
CA LYS A 66 -12.52 15.77 -13.66
C LYS A 66 -11.89 16.53 -14.80
#